data_AF-A0A348TTF4-F1
#
_entry.id   AF-A0A348TTF4-F1
#
_cell.length_a   1.000
_cell.length_b   1.000
_cell.length_c   1.000
_cell.angle_alpha   90.00
_cell.angle_beta   90.00
_cell.angle_gamma   90.00
#
_symmetry.space_group_name_H-M   'P 1'
#
loop_
_entity.id
_entity.type
_entity.pdbx_description
1 polymer ?
#
loop_
_entity_poly.entity_id
_entity_poly.type
_entity_poly.pdbx_seq_one_letter_code
_entity_poly.pdbx_strand_id
1 'polypeptide(L)'
;MLERVENLKSQVEATSLTNKEEAEIFRLQYLSKKGAIQELFKVFREVPAEQKRDFGAALNTLKDLAESKYNAALEELESSTALGQNGDLTRPGNPQEFGAIHPINAIKDEIVDIFKRIGFNVSEGPEVEDDWHN
;
A
#
# COMPACT_ATOMS: atom_id res chain seq x y z
N MET A 1 10.91 -42.20 -2.46
CA MET A 1 9.83 -41.30 -1.97
C MET A 1 10.42 -40.12 -1.22
N LEU A 2 11.17 -40.35 -0.12
CA LEU A 2 11.89 -39.30 0.62
C LEU A 2 12.86 -38.49 -0.25
N GLU A 3 13.60 -39.15 -1.13
CA GLU A 3 14.52 -38.52 -2.10
C GLU A 3 13.83 -37.50 -3.03
N ARG A 4 12.54 -37.71 -3.33
CA ARG A 4 11.75 -36.81 -4.18
C ARG A 4 11.30 -35.55 -3.41
N VAL A 5 11.09 -35.68 -2.10
CA VAL A 5 10.81 -34.56 -1.20
C VAL A 5 12.07 -33.72 -1.01
N GLU A 6 13.23 -34.36 -0.80
CA GLU A 6 14.51 -33.65 -0.68
C GLU A 6 14.91 -32.91 -1.96
N ASN A 7 14.68 -33.52 -3.14
CA ASN A 7 14.94 -32.85 -4.42
C ASN A 7 14.05 -31.60 -4.59
N LEU A 8 12.75 -31.71 -4.30
CA LEU A 8 11.84 -30.57 -4.34
C LEU A 8 12.19 -29.50 -3.31
N LYS A 9 12.66 -29.90 -2.12
CA LYS A 9 13.14 -28.96 -1.11
C LYS A 9 14.34 -28.16 -1.63
N SER A 10 15.32 -28.83 -2.24
CA SER A 10 16.48 -28.18 -2.86
C SER A 10 16.09 -27.23 -3.99
N GLN A 11 15.13 -27.61 -4.84
CA GLN A 11 14.61 -26.73 -5.90
C GLN A 11 13.90 -25.49 -5.34
N VAL A 12 13.11 -25.67 -4.28
CA VAL A 12 12.45 -24.56 -3.60
C VAL A 12 13.49 -23.62 -3.00
N GLU A 13 14.54 -24.14 -2.37
CA GLU A 13 15.64 -23.32 -1.83
C GLU A 13 16.41 -22.57 -2.92
N ALA A 14 16.66 -23.21 -4.07
CA ALA A 14 17.42 -22.62 -5.19
C ALA A 14 16.66 -21.55 -5.99
N THR A 15 15.32 -21.57 -6.00
CA THR A 15 14.52 -20.66 -6.83
C THR A 15 14.53 -19.25 -6.23
N SER A 16 15.12 -18.26 -6.90
CA SER A 16 15.01 -16.84 -6.52
C SER A 16 13.68 -16.25 -7.02
N LEU A 17 13.01 -15.46 -6.19
CA LEU A 17 11.76 -14.77 -6.54
C LEU A 17 12.03 -13.27 -6.57
N THR A 18 12.35 -12.74 -7.74
CA THR A 18 12.75 -11.32 -7.90
C THR A 18 11.64 -10.42 -8.43
N ASN A 19 10.58 -11.02 -8.99
CA ASN A 19 9.46 -10.30 -9.59
C ASN A 19 8.11 -10.92 -9.20
N LYS A 20 7.03 -10.12 -9.26
CA LYS A 20 5.66 -10.58 -8.96
C LYS A 20 5.22 -11.73 -9.87
N GLU A 21 5.64 -11.73 -11.13
CA GLU A 21 5.36 -12.81 -12.09
C GLU A 21 6.05 -14.12 -11.68
N GLU A 22 7.32 -14.05 -11.24
CA GLU A 22 8.07 -15.20 -10.75
C GLU A 22 7.47 -15.78 -9.46
N ALA A 23 7.00 -14.91 -8.56
CA ALA A 23 6.28 -15.31 -7.35
C ALA A 23 4.98 -16.07 -7.66
N GLU A 24 4.19 -15.61 -8.64
CA GLU A 24 2.98 -16.33 -9.06
C GLU A 24 3.29 -17.65 -9.77
N ILE A 25 4.31 -17.71 -10.62
CA ILE A 25 4.76 -18.95 -11.27
C ILE A 25 5.16 -19.98 -10.20
N PHE A 26 5.93 -19.55 -9.20
CA PHE A 26 6.33 -20.40 -8.07
C PHE A 26 5.11 -20.92 -7.28
N ARG A 27 4.13 -20.05 -7.00
CA ARG A 27 2.88 -20.44 -6.32
C ARG A 27 2.11 -21.48 -7.14
N LEU A 28 2.03 -21.29 -8.45
CA LEU A 28 1.34 -22.22 -9.36
C LEU A 28 2.03 -23.59 -9.40
N GLN A 29 3.36 -23.60 -9.49
CA GLN A 29 4.15 -24.82 -9.64
C GLN A 29 4.19 -25.67 -8.36
N TYR A 30 4.32 -25.04 -7.19
CA TYR A 30 4.55 -25.76 -5.93
C TYR A 30 3.31 -25.79 -5.02
N LEU A 31 2.67 -24.64 -4.78
CA LEU A 31 1.62 -24.47 -3.76
C LEU A 31 0.18 -24.64 -4.28
N SER A 32 -0.04 -24.66 -5.59
CA SER A 32 -1.40 -24.77 -6.15
C SER A 32 -2.04 -26.13 -5.89
N LYS A 33 -3.36 -26.23 -6.10
CA LYS A 33 -4.11 -27.50 -6.01
C LYS A 33 -3.61 -28.60 -6.97
N LYS A 34 -2.90 -28.20 -8.04
CA LYS A 34 -2.24 -29.10 -9.00
C LYS A 34 -0.70 -29.05 -8.88
N GLY A 35 -0.18 -28.41 -7.83
CA GLY A 35 1.24 -28.22 -7.63
C GLY A 35 1.93 -29.49 -7.11
N ALA A 36 3.25 -29.51 -7.27
CA ALA A 36 4.09 -30.66 -6.91
C ALA A 36 3.91 -31.11 -5.44
N ILE A 37 3.66 -30.16 -4.52
CA ILE A 37 3.45 -30.46 -3.09
C ILE A 37 2.12 -31.20 -2.89
N GLN A 38 1.05 -30.77 -3.57
CA GLN A 38 -0.26 -31.41 -3.48
C GLN A 38 -0.27 -32.80 -4.12
N GLU A 39 0.53 -33.03 -5.16
CA GLU A 39 0.72 -34.37 -5.72
C GLU A 39 1.40 -35.32 -4.72
N LEU A 40 2.42 -34.85 -4.00
CA LEU A 40 3.06 -35.62 -2.93
C LEU A 40 2.09 -35.96 -1.79
N PHE A 41 1.16 -35.05 -1.44
CA PHE A 41 0.09 -35.32 -0.46
C PHE A 41 -0.92 -36.38 -0.94
N LYS A 42 -1.15 -36.52 -2.25
CA LYS A 42 -2.00 -37.59 -2.79
C LYS A 42 -1.30 -38.94 -2.68
N VAL A 43 -0.03 -38.98 -3.09
CA VAL A 43 0.82 -40.17 -3.03
C VAL A 43 1.06 -40.61 -1.58
N PHE A 44 1.05 -39.68 -0.62
CA PHE A 44 1.15 -40.00 0.81
C PHE A 44 0.12 -41.03 1.30
N ARG A 45 -1.07 -41.08 0.69
CA ARG A 45 -2.11 -42.05 1.07
C ARG A 45 -1.69 -43.50 0.79
N GLU A 46 -0.80 -43.71 -0.18
CA GLU A 46 -0.34 -45.01 -0.65
C GLU A 46 0.95 -45.48 0.06
N VAL A 47 1.54 -44.66 0.94
CA VAL A 47 2.80 -44.97 1.62
C VAL A 47 2.59 -46.04 2.72
N PRO A 48 3.51 -47.02 2.91
CA PRO A 48 3.45 -47.99 4.00
C PRO A 48 3.54 -47.35 5.40
N ALA A 49 2.85 -47.93 6.39
CA ALA A 49 2.72 -47.35 7.74
C ALA A 49 4.06 -47.00 8.42
N GLU A 50 5.11 -47.80 8.18
CA GLU A 50 6.44 -47.58 8.74
C GLU A 50 7.13 -46.31 8.20
N GLN A 51 6.86 -45.94 6.94
CA GLN A 51 7.49 -44.79 6.29
C GLN A 51 6.61 -43.52 6.32
N LYS A 52 5.34 -43.65 6.74
CA LYS A 52 4.40 -42.51 6.81
C LYS A 52 4.85 -41.43 7.78
N ARG A 53 5.48 -41.80 8.89
CA ARG A 53 5.88 -40.83 9.93
C ARG A 53 6.96 -39.87 9.40
N ASP A 54 8.04 -40.44 8.86
CA ASP A 54 9.20 -39.65 8.43
C ASP A 54 8.88 -38.89 7.12
N PHE A 55 8.12 -39.50 6.20
CA PHE A 55 7.67 -38.83 4.99
C PHE A 55 6.67 -37.70 5.26
N GLY A 56 5.74 -37.88 6.20
CA GLY A 56 4.78 -36.83 6.59
C GLY A 56 5.46 -35.63 7.24
N ALA A 57 6.45 -35.87 8.10
CA ALA A 57 7.26 -34.81 8.69
C ALA A 57 8.02 -34.02 7.60
N ALA A 58 8.72 -34.72 6.70
CA ALA A 58 9.44 -34.08 5.60
C ALA A 58 8.51 -33.27 4.68
N LEU A 59 7.30 -33.79 4.39
CA LEU A 59 6.33 -33.10 3.53
C LEU A 59 5.79 -31.82 4.16
N ASN A 60 5.50 -31.81 5.46
CA ASN A 60 5.10 -30.61 6.17
C ASN A 60 6.23 -29.57 6.18
N THR A 61 7.48 -29.98 6.46
CA THR A 61 8.61 -29.04 6.44
C THR A 61 8.82 -28.40 5.06
N LEU A 62 8.61 -29.17 3.98
CA LEU A 62 8.70 -28.64 2.62
C LEU A 62 7.59 -27.62 2.34
N LYS A 63 6.36 -27.92 2.77
CA LYS A 63 5.23 -27.01 2.64
C LYS A 63 5.47 -25.69 3.37
N ASP A 64 5.89 -25.76 4.63
CA ASP A 64 6.12 -24.58 5.47
C ASP A 64 7.26 -23.71 4.91
N LEU A 65 8.31 -24.33 4.37
CA LEU A 65 9.42 -23.63 3.72
C LEU A 65 8.94 -22.91 2.45
N ALA A 66 8.17 -23.60 1.59
CA ALA A 66 7.64 -23.01 0.37
C ALA A 66 6.67 -21.86 0.65
N GLU A 67 5.79 -21.98 1.65
CA GLU A 67 4.89 -20.90 2.08
C GLU A 67 5.66 -19.71 2.65
N SER A 68 6.64 -19.96 3.53
CA SER A 68 7.47 -18.90 4.12
C SER A 68 8.24 -18.12 3.06
N LYS A 69 8.79 -18.82 2.07
CA LYS A 69 9.54 -18.20 0.98
C LYS A 69 8.66 -17.35 0.06
N TYR A 70 7.45 -17.83 -0.26
CA TYR A 70 6.48 -17.07 -1.03
C TYR A 70 6.04 -15.80 -0.29
N ASN A 71 5.73 -15.91 1.00
CA ASN A 71 5.30 -14.75 1.80
C ASN A 71 6.42 -13.70 1.94
N ALA A 72 7.66 -14.13 2.20
CA ALA A 72 8.80 -13.24 2.29
C ALA A 72 9.05 -12.48 0.97
N ALA A 73 8.97 -13.18 -0.17
CA ALA A 73 9.10 -12.54 -1.48
C ALA A 73 7.97 -11.55 -1.76
N LEU A 74 6.72 -11.86 -1.34
CA LEU A 74 5.59 -10.96 -1.50
C LEU A 74 5.80 -9.65 -0.70
N GLU A 75 6.23 -9.76 0.54
CA GLU A 75 6.48 -8.62 1.44
C GLU A 75 7.60 -7.71 0.89
N GLU A 76 8.69 -8.30 0.39
CA GLU A 76 9.80 -7.56 -0.22
C GLU A 76 9.39 -6.86 -1.53
N LEU A 77 8.59 -7.54 -2.36
CA LEU A 77 8.05 -6.98 -3.61
C LEU A 77 7.02 -5.88 -3.39
N GLU A 78 6.24 -5.93 -2.30
CA GLU A 78 5.34 -4.84 -1.92
C GLU A 78 6.12 -3.64 -1.38
N SER A 79 7.09 -3.87 -0.49
CA SER A 79 7.89 -2.81 0.11
C SER A 79 8.75 -2.04 -0.92
N SER A 80 9.26 -2.72 -1.95
CA SER A 80 10.12 -2.09 -2.97
C SER A 80 9.38 -1.13 -3.90
N THR A 81 8.06 -1.28 -4.06
CA THR A 81 7.26 -0.37 -4.90
C THR A 81 7.06 1.02 -4.29
N ALA A 82 7.28 1.19 -2.99
CA ALA A 82 7.10 2.48 -2.30
C ALA A 82 8.29 3.43 -2.44
N LEU A 83 9.46 2.96 -2.90
CA LEU A 83 10.69 3.76 -3.01
C LEU A 83 10.90 4.37 -4.41
N GLY A 84 9.87 4.33 -5.26
CA GLY A 84 9.88 4.90 -6.59
C GLY A 84 9.94 6.43 -6.57
N GLN A 85 11.14 6.97 -6.73
CA GLN A 85 11.46 8.37 -7.05
C GLN A 85 11.04 9.41 -6.00
N ASN A 86 11.88 9.58 -4.98
CA ASN A 86 11.90 10.80 -4.19
C ASN A 86 12.43 11.95 -5.05
N GLY A 87 11.56 12.59 -5.81
CA GLY A 87 11.84 13.90 -6.39
C GLY A 87 12.12 14.92 -5.28
N ASP A 88 12.81 16.01 -5.61
CA ASP A 88 13.05 17.10 -4.67
C ASP A 88 11.72 17.73 -4.24
N LEU A 89 11.35 17.49 -2.98
CA LEU A 89 10.11 17.97 -2.35
C LEU A 89 10.09 19.49 -2.14
N THR A 90 11.22 20.18 -2.29
CA THR A 90 11.30 21.64 -2.21
C THR A 90 10.98 22.32 -3.53
N ARG A 91 10.84 21.55 -4.62
CA ARG A 91 10.51 22.11 -5.93
C ARG A 91 9.16 22.82 -5.88
N PRO A 92 9.09 24.08 -6.35
CA PRO A 92 7.82 24.77 -6.44
C PRO A 92 6.91 24.01 -7.41
N GLY A 93 5.67 23.79 -6.98
CA GLY A 93 4.62 23.28 -7.85
C GLY A 93 4.21 24.33 -8.90
N ASN A 94 3.24 23.98 -9.74
CA ASN A 94 2.66 24.94 -10.65
C ASN A 94 1.83 25.97 -9.86
N PRO A 95 2.17 27.27 -9.88
CA PRO A 95 1.45 28.26 -9.09
C PRO A 95 0.05 28.47 -9.66
N GLN A 96 -0.95 28.44 -8.77
CA GLN A 96 -2.28 28.97 -9.06
C GLN A 96 -2.32 30.41 -8.54
N GLU A 97 -2.74 31.35 -9.38
CA GLU A 97 -2.89 32.75 -8.96
C GLU A 97 -4.07 32.89 -8.01
N PHE A 98 -3.82 33.43 -6.82
CA PHE A 98 -4.85 33.88 -5.89
C PHE A 98 -5.07 35.39 -6.07
N GLY A 99 -6.33 35.83 -6.00
CA GLY A 99 -6.65 37.24 -5.91
C GLY A 99 -6.26 37.84 -4.56
N ALA A 100 -6.19 39.17 -4.51
CA ALA A 100 -5.97 39.92 -3.26
C ALA A 100 -7.17 40.84 -2.97
N ILE A 101 -7.43 41.08 -1.69
CA ILE A 101 -8.43 42.06 -1.25
C ILE A 101 -7.86 43.47 -1.48
N HIS A 102 -8.69 44.39 -1.96
CA HIS A 102 -8.27 45.79 -2.12
C HIS A 102 -7.93 46.40 -0.74
N PRO A 103 -6.83 47.18 -0.60
CA PRO A 103 -6.41 47.71 0.71
C PRO A 103 -7.48 48.51 1.47
N ILE A 104 -8.31 49.27 0.76
CA ILE A 104 -9.44 50.01 1.37
C ILE A 104 -10.44 49.05 2.01
N ASN A 105 -10.75 47.92 1.36
CA ASN A 105 -11.68 46.95 1.90
C ASN A 105 -11.08 46.23 3.11
N ALA A 106 -9.77 45.89 3.06
CA ALA A 106 -9.08 45.30 4.20
C ALA A 106 -9.14 46.21 5.45
N ILE A 107 -8.92 47.52 5.27
CA ILE A 107 -9.02 48.50 6.36
C ILE A 107 -10.47 48.70 6.81
N LYS A 108 -11.43 48.78 5.87
CA LYS A 108 -12.87 48.87 6.20
C LYS A 108 -13.28 47.68 7.08
N ASP A 109 -12.91 46.47 6.68
CA ASP A 109 -13.25 45.24 7.40
C ASP A 109 -12.59 45.20 8.79
N GLU A 110 -11.33 45.63 8.91
CA GLU A 110 -10.64 45.74 10.21
C GLU A 110 -11.36 46.71 11.15
N ILE A 111 -11.75 47.89 10.66
CA ILE A 111 -12.50 48.87 11.45
C ILE A 111 -13.85 48.28 11.86
N VAL A 112 -14.60 47.69 10.92
CA VAL A 112 -15.90 47.07 11.20
C VAL A 112 -15.78 45.99 12.29
N ASP A 113 -14.75 45.14 12.21
CA ASP A 113 -14.53 44.06 13.17
C ASP A 113 -14.28 44.58 14.60
N ILE A 114 -13.57 45.69 14.76
CA ILE A 114 -13.33 46.31 16.06
C ILE A 114 -14.66 46.75 16.69
N PHE A 115 -15.49 47.48 15.96
CA PHE A 115 -16.76 48.01 16.49
C PHE A 115 -17.82 46.94 16.69
N LYS A 116 -17.84 45.92 15.83
CA LYS A 116 -18.70 44.75 15.98
C LYS A 116 -18.47 44.04 17.32
N ARG A 117 -17.21 43.94 17.77
CA ARG A 117 -16.86 43.35 19.08
C ARG A 117 -17.39 44.15 20.27
N ILE A 118 -17.66 45.44 20.09
CA ILE A 118 -18.16 46.36 21.13
C ILE A 118 -19.71 46.44 21.08
N GLY A 119 -20.36 45.71 20.17
CA GLY A 119 -21.82 45.60 20.10
C GLY A 119 -22.49 46.51 19.08
N PHE A 120 -21.71 47.14 18.18
CA PHE A 120 -22.26 47.93 17.08
C PHE A 120 -22.69 47.04 15.90
N ASN A 121 -23.67 47.51 15.14
CA ASN A 121 -24.13 46.89 13.89
C ASN A 121 -23.72 47.74 12.68
N VAL A 122 -23.46 47.09 11.55
CA VAL A 122 -23.16 47.75 10.28
C VAL A 122 -24.47 48.09 9.56
N SER A 123 -24.58 49.32 9.08
CA SER A 123 -25.68 49.78 8.22
C SER A 123 -25.08 50.41 6.97
N GLU A 124 -25.65 50.12 5.80
CA GLU A 124 -25.29 50.73 4.53
C GLU A 124 -26.45 51.60 4.03
N GLY A 125 -26.14 52.68 3.30
CA GLY A 125 -27.10 53.64 2.76
C GLY A 125 -26.83 53.90 1.27
N PRO A 126 -27.69 54.66 0.59
CA PRO A 126 -27.49 55.01 -0.81
C PRO A 126 -26.26 55.93 -0.98
N GLU A 127 -25.57 55.82 -2.12
CA GLU A 127 -24.43 56.71 -2.43
C GLU A 127 -24.87 58.12 -2.86
N VAL A 128 -26.13 58.27 -3.29
CA VAL A 128 -26.74 59.55 -3.66
C VAL A 128 -27.82 59.88 -2.65
N GLU A 129 -27.64 61.00 -1.95
CA GLU A 129 -28.53 61.50 -0.90
C GLU A 129 -29.20 62.82 -1.31
N ASP A 130 -30.29 63.17 -0.64
CA ASP A 130 -30.93 64.48 -0.79
C ASP A 130 -30.31 65.54 0.15
N ASP A 131 -30.65 66.81 -0.06
CA ASP A 131 -30.11 67.93 0.73
C ASP A 131 -30.51 67.91 2.22
N TRP A 132 -31.51 67.12 2.62
CA TRP A 132 -31.95 67.03 4.02
C TRP A 132 -31.17 65.97 4.80
N HIS A 133 -30.74 64.89 4.14
CA HIS A 133 -30.09 63.74 4.77
C HIS A 133 -28.55 63.74 4.66
N ASN A 134 -27.96 64.60 3.80
CA ASN A 134 -26.51 64.77 3.59
C ASN A 134 -25.91 65.87 4.49
#